data_AF-A0A9P9CIW9-F1
#
_entry.id   AF-A0A9P9CIW9-F1
#
_cell.length_a   1.000
_cell.length_b   1.000
_cell.length_c   1.000
_cell.angle_alpha   90.00
_cell.angle_beta   90.00
_cell.angle_gamma   90.00
#
_symmetry.space_group_name_H-M   'P 1'
#
loop_
_entity.id
_entity.type
_entity.pdbx_description
1 polymer ?
#
loop_
_entity_poly.entity_id
_entity_poly.type
_entity_poly.pdbx_seq_one_letter_code
_entity_poly.pdbx_strand_id
1 'polypeptide(L)'
;MLTRARIRLYYDIVSPYSYIAFETLTRYAKAGVWNFDLELCPTSIGGVQKVSDSGRMIPASHPLKYANMQREIPRLYAEYGIRGELPPNFPNGKEHRTLEVVRLLRVLKEASDPKVLEECSRRLFDKFFGDHDLPGNDPVAFMQCLVSEPQLLSQSAFDSYVQRSVEQDNKKRVVDEATQLVHDHQAFGFPWIICHRGSDGKVEHFFGSDRMSNIAWW
;
A
#
# COMPACT_ATOMS: atom_id res chain seq x y z
N MET A 1 -22.38 -19.00 15.35
CA MET A 1 -21.40 -19.14 14.25
C MET A 1 -20.30 -18.13 14.52
N LEU A 2 -19.03 -18.54 14.54
CA LEU A 2 -17.92 -17.57 14.62
C LEU A 2 -17.97 -16.71 13.37
N THR A 3 -18.04 -15.39 13.52
CA THR A 3 -17.95 -14.51 12.35
C THR A 3 -16.53 -14.59 11.78
N ARG A 4 -16.39 -14.36 10.48
CA ARG A 4 -15.09 -14.34 9.82
C ARG A 4 -14.33 -13.11 10.31
N ALA A 5 -13.01 -13.24 10.55
CA ALA A 5 -12.20 -12.08 10.91
C ALA A 5 -12.12 -11.11 9.71
N ARG A 6 -11.82 -9.84 9.95
CA ARG A 6 -11.57 -8.87 8.87
C ARG A 6 -10.22 -8.20 9.09
N ILE A 7 -9.37 -8.23 8.08
CA ILE A 7 -8.07 -7.56 8.10
C ILE A 7 -8.12 -6.42 7.09
N ARG A 8 -7.87 -5.19 7.54
CA ARG A 8 -7.71 -4.02 6.69
C ARG A 8 -6.22 -3.70 6.58
N LEU A 9 -5.67 -3.76 5.36
CA LEU A 9 -4.28 -3.40 5.09
C LEU A 9 -4.23 -1.99 4.51
N TYR A 10 -3.63 -1.06 5.25
CA TYR A 10 -3.32 0.29 4.80
C TYR A 10 -1.90 0.35 4.25
N TYR A 11 -1.77 0.83 3.02
CA TYR A 11 -0.51 0.82 2.29
C TYR A 11 -0.37 1.99 1.31
N ASP A 12 0.89 2.32 1.00
CA ASP A 12 1.29 3.22 -0.07
C ASP A 12 2.35 2.49 -0.91
N ILE A 13 2.31 2.62 -2.24
CA ILE A 13 3.21 1.89 -3.12
C ILE A 13 4.69 2.31 -2.96
N VAL A 14 4.95 3.47 -2.34
CA VAL A 14 6.32 3.91 -2.03
C VAL A 14 6.95 3.11 -0.88
N SER A 15 6.17 2.39 -0.07
CA SER A 15 6.69 1.69 1.10
C SER A 15 7.13 0.26 0.74
N PRO A 16 8.41 -0.10 0.87
CA PRO A 16 8.88 -1.44 0.56
C PRO A 16 8.31 -2.49 1.52
N TYR A 17 8.10 -2.11 2.79
CA TYR A 17 7.45 -2.98 3.77
C TYR A 17 5.96 -3.14 3.49
N SER A 18 5.31 -2.14 2.89
CA SER A 18 3.95 -2.30 2.41
C SER A 18 3.85 -3.34 1.32
N TYR A 19 4.84 -3.42 0.42
CA TYR A 19 4.85 -4.45 -0.62
C TYR A 19 4.92 -5.86 0.00
N ILE A 20 5.80 -6.05 1.00
CA ILE A 20 5.90 -7.33 1.73
C ILE A 20 4.57 -7.69 2.40
N ALA A 21 3.95 -6.76 3.13
CA ALA A 21 2.68 -7.02 3.81
C ALA A 21 1.54 -7.29 2.83
N PHE A 22 1.50 -6.57 1.70
CA PHE A 22 0.54 -6.77 0.62
C PHE A 22 0.64 -8.17 0.03
N GLU A 23 1.82 -8.59 -0.38
CA GLU A 23 2.04 -9.95 -0.93
C GLU A 23 1.72 -11.03 0.09
N THR A 24 2.11 -10.82 1.34
CA THR A 24 1.87 -11.81 2.39
C THR A 24 0.37 -11.99 2.66
N LEU A 25 -0.37 -10.90 2.90
CA LEU A 25 -1.78 -10.97 3.23
C LEU A 25 -2.65 -11.42 2.05
N THR A 26 -2.33 -11.03 0.82
CA THR A 26 -3.05 -11.50 -0.38
C THR A 26 -2.86 -13.01 -0.59
N ARG A 27 -1.65 -13.53 -0.35
CA ARG A 27 -1.40 -14.99 -0.38
C ARG A 27 -2.15 -15.73 0.72
N TYR A 28 -2.17 -15.21 1.95
CA TYR A 28 -2.95 -15.80 3.05
C TYR A 28 -4.45 -15.82 2.74
N ALA A 29 -4.98 -14.72 2.20
CA ALA A 29 -6.39 -14.62 1.79
C ALA A 29 -6.72 -15.63 0.68
N LYS A 30 -5.88 -15.71 -0.36
CA LYS A 30 -6.05 -16.62 -1.50
C LYS A 30 -5.92 -18.09 -1.11
N ALA A 31 -4.97 -18.42 -0.24
CA ALA A 31 -4.76 -19.79 0.23
C ALA A 31 -5.88 -20.26 1.16
N GLY A 32 -6.64 -19.34 1.76
CA GLY A 32 -7.74 -19.66 2.67
C GLY A 32 -7.29 -20.35 3.96
N VAL A 33 -6.00 -20.31 4.29
CA VAL A 33 -5.44 -20.95 5.49
C VAL A 33 -5.84 -20.23 6.78
N TRP A 34 -6.17 -18.94 6.68
CA TRP A 34 -6.76 -18.15 7.76
C TRP A 34 -8.20 -17.80 7.40
N ASN A 35 -9.09 -17.81 8.40
CA ASN A 35 -10.51 -17.48 8.22
C ASN A 35 -10.75 -15.96 8.34
N PHE A 36 -10.35 -15.19 7.33
CA PHE A 36 -10.53 -13.74 7.30
C PHE A 36 -10.86 -13.16 5.92
N ASP A 37 -11.49 -11.99 5.92
CA ASP A 37 -11.68 -11.15 4.74
C ASP A 37 -10.60 -10.06 4.70
N LEU A 38 -9.93 -9.92 3.56
CA LEU A 38 -8.92 -8.89 3.33
C LEU A 38 -9.56 -7.67 2.67
N GLU A 39 -9.42 -6.50 3.30
CA GLU A 39 -9.72 -5.22 2.70
C GLU A 39 -8.42 -4.46 2.41
N LEU A 40 -8.16 -4.20 1.13
CA LEU A 40 -7.06 -3.35 0.71
C LEU A 40 -7.44 -1.87 0.85
N CYS A 41 -6.59 -1.08 1.52
CA CYS A 41 -6.79 0.34 1.79
C CYS A 41 -5.58 1.15 1.27
N PRO A 42 -5.53 1.49 -0.04
CA PRO A 42 -4.54 2.44 -0.52
C PRO A 42 -4.69 3.76 0.26
N THR A 43 -3.61 4.26 0.85
CA THR A 43 -3.65 5.46 1.71
C THR A 43 -2.34 6.21 1.55
N SER A 44 -2.37 7.54 1.66
CA SER A 44 -1.18 8.35 1.47
C SER A 44 -0.30 8.30 2.72
N ILE A 45 0.91 7.75 2.60
CA ILE A 45 1.88 7.74 3.72
C ILE A 45 2.29 9.16 4.09
N GLY A 46 2.44 10.03 3.08
CA GLY A 46 2.72 11.45 3.30
C GLY A 46 1.58 12.17 4.01
N GLY A 47 0.32 11.79 3.75
CA GLY A 47 -0.84 12.26 4.49
C GLY A 47 -0.80 11.85 5.96
N VAL A 48 -0.57 10.56 6.24
CA VAL A 48 -0.43 10.04 7.61
C VAL A 48 0.72 10.71 8.36
N GLN A 49 1.89 10.86 7.72
CA GLN A 49 3.06 11.51 8.33
C GLN A 49 2.83 13.00 8.64
N LYS A 50 2.02 13.67 7.82
CA LYS A 50 1.65 15.07 8.05
C LYS A 50 0.74 15.23 9.26
N VAL A 51 -0.22 14.33 9.46
CA VAL A 51 -1.22 14.41 10.55
C VAL A 51 -0.67 13.90 11.88
N SER A 52 0.09 12.81 11.86
CA SER A 52 0.64 12.18 13.08
C SER A 52 1.78 12.97 13.75
N ASP A 53 2.14 14.13 13.20
CA ASP A 53 3.34 14.89 13.56
C ASP A 53 4.63 14.03 13.60
N SER A 54 4.61 12.88 12.92
CA SER A 54 5.80 12.06 12.70
C SER A 54 6.78 12.75 11.73
N GLY A 55 6.36 13.89 11.15
CA GLY A 55 7.21 15.05 10.86
C GLY A 55 8.61 14.69 10.34
N ARG A 56 8.71 14.19 9.11
CA ARG A 56 9.98 13.91 8.40
C ARG A 56 10.87 12.82 9.00
N MET A 57 10.42 12.07 10.01
CA MET A 57 11.12 10.88 10.52
C MET A 57 10.96 9.67 9.59
N ILE A 58 11.12 9.89 8.27
CA ILE A 58 11.27 8.80 7.32
C ILE A 58 12.54 8.06 7.74
N PRO A 59 12.50 6.74 8.01
CA PRO A 59 13.67 6.02 8.49
C PRO A 59 14.90 6.21 7.60
N ALA A 60 14.68 6.29 6.28
CA ALA A 60 15.71 6.53 5.28
C ALA A 60 16.37 7.93 5.33
N SER A 61 15.80 8.90 6.05
CA SER A 61 16.46 10.19 6.28
C SER A 61 17.70 10.08 7.18
N HIS A 62 17.80 8.99 7.97
CA HIS A 62 18.96 8.73 8.82
C HIS A 62 19.94 7.77 8.12
N PRO A 63 21.20 8.15 7.87
CA PRO A 63 22.13 7.37 7.05
C PRO A 63 22.31 5.91 7.48
N LEU A 64 22.40 5.63 8.79
CA LEU A 64 22.57 4.26 9.29
C LEU A 64 21.32 3.39 9.09
N LYS A 65 20.13 3.99 9.23
CA LYS A 65 18.85 3.31 9.00
C LYS A 65 18.67 3.04 7.51
N TYR A 66 19.03 4.00 6.66
CA TYR A 66 19.01 3.82 5.20
C TYR A 66 19.96 2.72 4.75
N ALA A 67 21.23 2.72 5.20
CA ALA A 67 22.20 1.67 4.89
C ALA A 67 21.70 0.28 5.34
N ASN A 68 21.05 0.22 6.51
CA ASN A 68 20.41 -1.00 6.97
C ASN A 68 19.26 -1.43 6.04
N MET A 69 18.37 -0.51 5.64
CA MET A 69 17.29 -0.81 4.69
C MET A 69 17.83 -1.32 3.34
N GLN A 70 18.86 -0.69 2.78
CA GLN A 70 19.49 -1.13 1.53
C GLN A 70 20.02 -2.56 1.62
N ARG A 71 20.57 -2.95 2.78
CA ARG A 71 21.03 -4.32 3.04
C ARG A 71 19.88 -5.30 3.24
N GLU A 72 18.80 -4.90 3.91
CA GLU A 72 17.74 -5.81 4.33
C GLU A 72 16.66 -6.05 3.29
N ILE A 73 16.26 -5.01 2.53
CA ILE A 73 15.16 -5.13 1.56
C ILE A 73 15.40 -6.24 0.52
N PRO A 74 16.59 -6.37 -0.12
CA PRO A 74 16.81 -7.45 -1.08
C PRO A 74 16.66 -8.85 -0.45
N ARG A 75 17.16 -9.03 0.79
CA ARG A 75 17.04 -10.29 1.53
C ARG A 75 15.57 -10.58 1.87
N LEU A 76 14.84 -9.57 2.37
CA LEU A 76 13.43 -9.71 2.69
C LEU A 76 12.61 -10.01 1.44
N TYR A 77 12.81 -9.27 0.36
CA TYR A 77 12.10 -9.54 -0.89
C TYR A 77 12.35 -10.97 -1.39
N ALA A 78 13.60 -11.44 -1.35
CA ALA A 78 13.91 -12.84 -1.68
C ALA A 78 13.19 -13.85 -0.76
N GLU A 79 13.15 -13.60 0.56
CA GLU A 79 12.41 -14.44 1.53
C GLU A 79 10.91 -14.52 1.20
N TYR A 80 10.32 -13.40 0.77
CA TYR A 80 8.91 -13.32 0.40
C TYR A 80 8.67 -13.57 -1.10
N GLY A 81 9.66 -14.06 -1.87
CA GLY A 81 9.50 -14.33 -3.30
C GLY A 81 9.10 -13.11 -4.14
N ILE A 82 9.44 -11.91 -3.67
CA ILE A 82 9.25 -10.64 -4.36
C ILE A 82 10.52 -10.37 -5.19
N ARG A 83 10.33 -10.00 -6.46
CA ARG A 83 11.43 -9.52 -7.30
C ARG A 83 11.53 -8.01 -7.17
N GLY A 84 12.65 -7.52 -6.66
CA GLY A 84 12.93 -6.09 -6.63
C GLY A 84 13.95 -5.70 -5.57
N GLU A 85 14.22 -4.40 -5.49
CA GLU A 85 15.08 -3.78 -4.50
C GLU A 85 14.70 -2.30 -4.35
N LEU A 86 15.40 -1.56 -3.47
CA LEU A 86 15.17 -0.12 -3.37
C LEU A 86 15.66 0.58 -4.65
N PRO A 87 14.84 1.46 -5.26
CA PRO A 87 15.30 2.23 -6.41
C PRO A 87 16.42 3.22 -6.01
N PRO A 88 17.21 3.70 -6.98
CA PRO A 88 18.26 4.68 -6.72
C PRO A 88 17.72 5.94 -6.02
N ASN A 89 18.50 6.50 -5.10
CA ASN A 89 18.15 7.70 -4.32
C ASN A 89 16.88 7.59 -3.45
N PHE A 90 16.31 6.39 -3.25
CA PHE A 90 15.12 6.20 -2.43
C PHE A 90 15.28 6.78 -1.02
N PRO A 91 14.23 7.37 -0.43
CA PRO A 91 12.96 7.81 -1.02
C PRO A 91 13.02 9.28 -1.44
N ASN A 92 14.22 9.83 -1.67
CA ASN A 92 14.42 11.24 -1.94
C ASN A 92 14.03 11.58 -3.37
N GLY A 93 13.60 12.81 -3.61
CA GLY A 93 13.27 13.30 -4.94
C GLY A 93 11.77 13.35 -5.23
N LYS A 94 11.42 13.99 -6.35
CA LYS A 94 10.02 14.14 -6.76
C LYS A 94 9.49 12.87 -7.40
N GLU A 95 10.38 12.06 -7.94
CA GLU A 95 10.12 10.82 -8.65
C GLU A 95 9.49 9.74 -7.77
N HIS A 96 9.77 9.72 -6.47
CA HIS A 96 9.19 8.79 -5.50
C HIS A 96 7.83 9.23 -4.95
N ARG A 97 7.25 10.35 -5.45
CA ARG A 97 5.95 10.85 -4.97
C ARG A 97 4.82 10.03 -5.57
N THR A 98 3.99 9.47 -4.71
CA THR A 98 2.94 8.51 -5.09
C THR A 98 1.53 9.05 -4.87
N LEU A 99 1.35 10.34 -4.59
CA LEU A 99 0.05 10.92 -4.25
C LEU A 99 -0.99 10.72 -5.36
N GLU A 100 -0.61 10.92 -6.61
CA GLU A 100 -1.44 10.69 -7.79
C GLU A 100 -1.79 9.21 -7.94
N VAL A 101 -0.85 8.31 -7.62
CA VAL A 101 -1.08 6.86 -7.66
C VAL A 101 -2.05 6.43 -6.57
N VAL A 102 -1.88 6.92 -5.35
CA VAL A 102 -2.81 6.68 -4.23
C VAL A 102 -4.21 7.19 -4.58
N ARG A 103 -4.32 8.36 -5.22
CA ARG A 103 -5.62 8.88 -5.67
C ARG A 103 -6.29 7.98 -6.70
N LEU A 104 -5.55 7.44 -7.66
CA LEU A 104 -6.08 6.47 -8.63
C LEU A 104 -6.52 5.18 -7.92
N LEU A 105 -5.65 4.62 -7.06
CA LEU A 105 -5.94 3.39 -6.32
C LEU A 105 -7.16 3.54 -5.39
N ARG A 106 -7.38 4.72 -4.80
CA ARG A 106 -8.58 5.01 -4.00
C ARG A 106 -9.85 5.05 -4.86
N VAL A 107 -9.78 5.56 -6.10
CA VAL A 107 -10.89 5.47 -7.06
C VAL A 107 -11.16 4.02 -7.45
N LEU A 108 -10.12 3.24 -7.74
CA LEU A 108 -10.24 1.81 -8.03
C LEU A 108 -10.90 1.06 -6.87
N LYS A 109 -10.46 1.31 -5.63
CA LYS A 109 -11.09 0.75 -4.42
C LYS A 109 -12.59 0.99 -4.35
N GLU A 110 -13.08 2.15 -4.80
CA GLU A 110 -14.50 2.50 -4.75
C GLU A 110 -15.29 1.94 -5.94
N ALA A 111 -14.65 1.76 -7.10
CA ALA A 111 -15.35 1.60 -8.37
C ALA A 111 -14.95 0.39 -9.21
N SER A 112 -14.02 -0.45 -8.76
CA SER A 112 -13.65 -1.70 -9.42
C SER A 112 -13.86 -2.89 -8.49
N ASP A 113 -13.76 -4.10 -9.05
CA ASP A 113 -13.71 -5.33 -8.27
C ASP A 113 -12.46 -5.35 -7.35
N PRO A 114 -12.55 -5.89 -6.12
CA PRO A 114 -11.41 -6.00 -5.21
C PRO A 114 -10.19 -6.69 -5.82
N LYS A 115 -10.39 -7.67 -6.70
CA LYS A 115 -9.32 -8.36 -7.42
C LYS A 115 -8.63 -7.44 -8.43
N VAL A 116 -9.38 -6.55 -9.09
CA VAL A 116 -8.80 -5.54 -10.00
C VAL A 116 -7.93 -4.56 -9.20
N LEU A 117 -8.39 -4.12 -8.02
CA LEU A 117 -7.56 -3.30 -7.13
C LEU A 117 -6.28 -4.04 -6.73
N GLU A 118 -6.39 -5.31 -6.34
CA GLU A 118 -5.25 -6.14 -5.97
C GLU A 118 -4.22 -6.22 -7.11
N GLU A 119 -4.63 -6.64 -8.31
CA GLU A 119 -3.70 -6.80 -9.43
C GLU A 119 -3.11 -5.46 -9.91
N CYS A 120 -3.89 -4.38 -9.89
CA CYS A 120 -3.39 -3.04 -10.21
C CYS A 120 -2.32 -2.59 -9.20
N SER A 121 -2.58 -2.76 -7.90
CA SER A 121 -1.62 -2.42 -6.86
C SER A 121 -0.34 -3.25 -6.97
N ARG A 122 -0.45 -4.57 -7.21
CA ARG A 122 0.69 -5.45 -7.43
C ARG A 122 1.55 -4.99 -8.61
N ARG A 123 0.93 -4.70 -9.76
CA ARG A 123 1.65 -4.22 -10.95
C ARG A 123 2.39 -2.91 -10.68
N LEU A 124 1.80 -2.00 -9.91
CA LEU A 124 2.44 -0.72 -9.58
C LEU A 124 3.59 -0.90 -8.58
N PHE A 125 3.48 -1.85 -7.63
CA PHE A 125 4.61 -2.26 -6.79
C PHE A 125 5.75 -2.87 -7.60
N ASP A 126 5.43 -3.80 -8.52
CA ASP A 126 6.42 -4.43 -9.41
C ASP A 126 7.13 -3.40 -10.28
N LYS A 127 6.40 -2.46 -10.87
CA LYS A 127 6.98 -1.38 -11.67
C LYS A 127 7.91 -0.49 -10.83
N PHE A 128 7.49 -0.13 -9.61
CA PHE A 128 8.25 0.73 -8.72
C PHE A 128 9.54 0.08 -8.19
N PHE A 129 9.45 -1.15 -7.66
CA PHE A 129 10.57 -1.81 -6.98
C PHE A 129 11.31 -2.84 -7.84
N GLY A 130 10.62 -3.45 -8.81
CA GLY A 130 11.19 -4.46 -9.70
C GLY A 130 11.86 -3.83 -10.91
N ASP A 131 11.19 -2.88 -11.56
CA ASP A 131 11.70 -2.22 -12.78
C ASP A 131 12.39 -0.88 -12.50
N HIS A 132 12.26 -0.35 -11.27
CA HIS A 132 12.71 1.00 -10.88
C HIS A 132 12.15 2.11 -11.77
N ASP A 133 10.99 1.88 -12.37
CA ASP A 133 10.25 2.92 -13.08
C ASP A 133 9.36 3.63 -12.05
N LEU A 134 9.58 4.92 -11.89
CA LEU A 134 9.03 5.73 -10.80
C LEU A 134 8.01 6.74 -11.34
N PRO A 135 6.99 7.15 -10.57
CA PRO A 135 5.98 8.13 -10.99
C PRO A 135 6.54 9.41 -11.63
N GLY A 136 7.71 9.87 -11.17
CA GLY A 136 8.41 10.95 -11.86
C GLY A 136 7.61 12.26 -11.89
N ASN A 137 7.78 13.00 -13.00
CA ASN A 137 6.95 14.17 -13.31
C ASN A 137 5.70 13.80 -14.13
N ASP A 138 5.53 12.53 -14.52
CA ASP A 138 4.38 12.04 -15.27
C ASP A 138 3.78 10.78 -14.62
N PRO A 139 3.05 10.95 -13.50
CA PRO A 139 2.41 9.83 -12.82
C PRO A 139 1.39 9.09 -13.70
N VAL A 140 0.80 9.76 -14.70
CA VAL A 140 -0.16 9.13 -15.61
C VAL A 140 0.57 8.14 -16.51
N ALA A 141 1.71 8.53 -17.09
CA ALA A 141 2.55 7.61 -17.85
C ALA A 141 3.00 6.40 -17.02
N PHE A 142 3.40 6.62 -15.76
CA PHE A 142 3.73 5.54 -14.84
C PHE A 142 2.56 4.55 -14.68
N MET A 143 1.32 5.04 -14.56
CA MET A 143 0.12 4.20 -14.39
C MET A 143 -0.41 3.57 -15.69
N GLN A 144 0.12 3.92 -16.88
CA GLN A 144 -0.27 3.31 -18.17
C GLN A 144 0.07 1.81 -18.24
N CYS A 145 0.92 1.29 -17.35
CA CYS A 145 1.11 -0.15 -17.24
C CYS A 145 -0.19 -0.92 -16.93
N LEU A 146 -1.22 -0.27 -16.37
CA LEU A 146 -2.50 -0.90 -16.03
C LEU A 146 -3.36 -1.24 -17.26
N VAL A 147 -3.13 -0.57 -18.39
CA VAL A 147 -3.81 -0.84 -19.68
C VAL A 147 -2.94 -1.65 -20.65
N SER A 148 -1.69 -1.91 -20.28
CA SER A 148 -0.72 -2.70 -21.06
C SER A 148 -0.91 -4.21 -20.84
N GLU A 149 -0.51 -5.02 -21.82
CA GLU A 149 -0.66 -6.48 -21.77
C GLU A 149 0.16 -7.14 -20.63
N PRO A 150 -0.41 -8.09 -19.85
CA PRO A 150 -1.82 -8.50 -19.87
C PRO A 150 -2.71 -7.39 -19.30
N GLN A 151 -3.74 -6.98 -20.05
CA GLN A 151 -4.55 -5.82 -19.69
C GLN A 151 -5.32 -6.03 -18.36
N LEU A 152 -5.18 -5.09 -17.41
CA LEU A 152 -5.96 -5.08 -16.15
C LEU A 152 -7.20 -4.19 -16.26
N LEU A 153 -7.12 -3.13 -17.06
CA LEU A 153 -8.18 -2.16 -17.31
C LEU A 153 -8.29 -1.88 -18.80
N SER A 154 -9.50 -1.68 -19.32
CA SER A 154 -9.63 -1.06 -20.64
C SER A 154 -9.09 0.37 -20.62
N GLN A 155 -8.64 0.87 -21.76
CA GLN A 155 -8.21 2.27 -21.89
C GLN A 155 -9.30 3.24 -21.40
N SER A 156 -10.56 2.99 -21.78
CA SER A 156 -11.70 3.82 -21.38
C SER A 156 -11.94 3.83 -19.86
N ALA A 157 -11.79 2.69 -19.19
CA ALA A 157 -11.93 2.61 -17.74
C ALA A 157 -10.78 3.34 -17.04
N PHE A 158 -9.55 3.14 -17.52
CA PHE A 158 -8.37 3.83 -17.01
C PHE A 158 -8.51 5.36 -17.12
N ASP A 159 -8.87 5.87 -18.30
CA ASP A 159 -9.05 7.31 -18.53
C ASP A 159 -10.13 7.89 -17.59
N SER A 160 -11.24 7.17 -17.42
CA SER A 160 -12.30 7.55 -16.47
C SER A 160 -11.79 7.59 -15.01
N TYR A 161 -11.02 6.59 -14.59
CA TYR A 161 -10.45 6.56 -13.24
C TYR A 161 -9.39 7.63 -13.01
N VAL A 162 -8.54 7.92 -14.01
CA VAL A 162 -7.57 9.02 -13.96
C VAL A 162 -8.29 10.35 -13.82
N GLN A 163 -9.35 10.59 -14.60
CA GLN A 163 -10.17 11.80 -14.48
C GLN A 163 -10.76 11.95 -13.07
N ARG A 164 -11.36 10.88 -12.54
CA ARG A 164 -11.93 10.87 -11.17
C ARG A 164 -10.86 11.05 -10.09
N SER A 165 -9.64 10.57 -10.33
CA SER A 165 -8.55 10.65 -9.34
C SER A 165 -8.17 12.10 -9.00
N VAL A 166 -8.37 13.03 -9.94
CA VAL A 166 -8.02 14.45 -9.79
C VAL A 166 -9.19 15.33 -9.35
N GLU A 167 -10.40 14.77 -9.22
CA GLU A 167 -11.58 15.47 -8.71
C GLU A 167 -11.36 15.92 -7.26
N GLN A 168 -11.96 17.06 -6.89
CA GLN A 168 -11.79 17.65 -5.56
C GLN A 168 -12.32 16.72 -4.46
N ASP A 169 -13.44 16.02 -4.71
CA ASP A 169 -14.01 15.08 -3.76
C ASP A 169 -13.06 13.91 -3.46
N ASN A 170 -12.43 13.34 -4.50
CA ASN A 170 -11.45 12.26 -4.30
C ASN A 170 -10.20 12.77 -3.55
N LYS A 171 -9.71 13.96 -3.90
CA LYS A 171 -8.59 14.60 -3.19
C LYS A 171 -8.89 14.81 -1.71
N LYS A 172 -10.10 15.30 -1.41
CA LYS A 172 -10.57 15.48 -0.03
C LYS A 172 -10.65 14.13 0.69
N ARG A 173 -11.24 13.10 0.08
CA ARG A 173 -11.34 11.77 0.69
C ARG A 173 -9.98 11.15 1.01
N VAL A 174 -8.99 11.26 0.13
CA VAL A 174 -7.62 10.76 0.41
C VAL A 174 -7.01 11.44 1.65
N VAL A 175 -7.26 12.74 1.84
CA VAL A 175 -6.81 13.48 3.03
C VAL A 175 -7.60 13.07 4.27
N ASP A 176 -8.92 12.99 4.17
CA ASP A 176 -9.81 12.64 5.27
C ASP A 176 -9.54 11.21 5.77
N GLU A 177 -9.37 10.24 4.86
CA GLU A 177 -9.06 8.83 5.18
C GLU A 177 -7.72 8.69 5.92
N ALA A 178 -6.68 9.40 5.47
CA ALA A 178 -5.39 9.43 6.16
C ALA A 178 -5.50 10.09 7.54
N THR A 179 -6.27 11.18 7.65
CA THR A 179 -6.52 11.89 8.91
C THR A 179 -7.26 11.02 9.91
N GLN A 180 -8.32 10.33 9.47
CA GLN A 180 -9.10 9.41 10.29
C GLN A 180 -8.24 8.26 10.80
N LEU A 181 -7.39 7.68 9.94
CA LEU A 181 -6.51 6.58 10.34
C LEU A 181 -5.55 6.98 11.48
N VAL A 182 -5.06 8.23 11.48
CA VAL A 182 -4.23 8.74 12.57
C VAL A 182 -5.05 8.99 13.83
N HIS A 183 -6.21 9.65 13.73
CA HIS A 183 -6.99 10.00 14.91
C HIS A 183 -7.62 8.80 15.60
N ASP A 184 -8.14 7.83 14.84
CA ASP A 184 -8.85 6.67 15.39
C ASP A 184 -7.93 5.52 15.75
N HIS A 185 -6.85 5.36 14.99
CA HIS A 185 -5.99 4.19 15.07
C HIS A 185 -4.53 4.54 15.32
N GLN A 186 -4.19 5.81 15.55
CA GLN A 186 -2.85 6.24 15.94
C GLN A 186 -1.75 5.82 14.96
N ALA A 187 -2.11 5.63 13.68
CA ALA A 187 -1.15 5.24 12.66
C ALA A 187 -0.08 6.33 12.47
N PHE A 188 1.17 5.90 12.27
CA PHE A 188 2.31 6.81 12.10
C PHE A 188 3.20 6.43 10.89
N GLY A 189 2.88 5.34 10.20
CA GLY A 189 3.64 4.83 9.06
C GLY A 189 2.98 3.61 8.45
N PHE A 190 3.56 3.07 7.38
CA PHE A 190 3.05 1.91 6.67
C PHE A 190 4.05 0.75 6.53
N PRO A 191 3.56 -0.50 6.43
CA PRO A 191 2.14 -0.89 6.43
C PRO A 191 1.49 -0.75 7.81
N TRP A 192 0.20 -0.45 7.79
CA TRP A 192 -0.65 -0.44 8.98
C TRP A 192 -1.78 -1.43 8.81
N ILE A 193 -1.93 -2.35 9.74
CA ILE A 193 -2.83 -3.49 9.62
C ILE A 193 -3.83 -3.44 10.77
N ILE A 194 -5.13 -3.37 10.47
CA ILE A 194 -6.20 -3.40 11.47
C ILE A 194 -6.92 -4.74 11.38
N CYS A 195 -6.93 -5.48 12.47
CA CYS A 195 -7.57 -6.79 12.56
C CYS A 195 -8.82 -6.69 13.43
N HIS A 196 -9.96 -7.09 12.88
CA HIS A 196 -11.20 -7.32 13.61
C HIS A 196 -11.37 -8.82 13.82
N ARG A 197 -11.31 -9.27 15.08
CA ARG A 197 -11.40 -10.67 15.42
C ARG A 197 -12.84 -11.14 15.42
N GLY A 198 -13.12 -12.19 14.66
CA GLY A 198 -14.49 -12.68 14.50
C GLY A 198 -15.06 -13.45 15.70
N SER A 199 -14.22 -13.93 16.62
CA SER A 199 -14.70 -14.67 17.80
C SER A 199 -15.35 -13.79 18.85
N ASP A 200 -14.83 -12.57 19.05
CA ASP A 200 -15.26 -11.68 20.13
C ASP A 200 -15.38 -10.20 19.71
N GLY A 201 -15.20 -9.89 18.43
CA GLY A 201 -15.33 -8.54 17.89
C GLY A 201 -14.22 -7.58 18.29
N LYS A 202 -13.15 -8.05 18.96
CA LYS A 202 -12.03 -7.19 19.34
C LYS A 202 -11.33 -6.63 18.11
N VAL A 203 -10.75 -5.45 18.28
CA VAL A 203 -9.98 -4.76 17.25
C VAL A 203 -8.59 -4.51 17.76
N GLU A 204 -7.58 -4.87 16.96
CA GLU A 204 -6.17 -4.59 17.25
C GLU A 204 -5.48 -4.08 15.99
N HIS A 205 -4.40 -3.32 16.18
CA HIS A 205 -3.61 -2.78 15.08
C HIS A 205 -2.14 -3.20 15.16
N PHE A 206 -1.53 -3.36 14.00
CA PHE A 206 -0.15 -3.82 13.85
C PHE A 206 0.58 -2.96 12.83
N PHE A 207 1.74 -2.44 13.21
CA PHE A 207 2.64 -1.70 12.32
C PHE A 207 3.79 -2.58 11.84
N GLY A 208 4.02 -2.60 10.53
CA GLY A 208 5.12 -3.33 9.91
C GLY A 208 4.70 -4.65 9.26
N SER A 209 5.53 -5.11 8.32
CA SER A 209 5.33 -6.40 7.62
C SER A 209 5.77 -7.61 8.43
N ASP A 210 6.45 -7.39 9.55
CA ASP A 210 7.02 -8.39 10.46
C ASP A 210 6.03 -8.86 11.54
N ARG A 211 4.74 -8.51 11.40
CA ARG A 211 3.70 -8.79 12.40
C ARG A 211 2.81 -9.98 12.07
N MET A 212 3.06 -10.69 10.98
CA MET A 212 2.20 -11.79 10.51
C MET A 212 2.06 -12.91 11.54
N SER A 213 3.15 -13.34 12.18
CA SER A 213 3.09 -14.35 13.25
C SER A 213 2.33 -13.85 14.48
N ASN A 214 2.42 -12.55 14.80
CA ASN A 214 1.69 -11.95 15.90
C ASN A 214 0.19 -11.87 15.59
N ILE A 215 -0.18 -11.49 14.37
CA ILE A 215 -1.56 -11.48 13.86
C ILE A 215 -2.14 -12.89 13.87
N ALA A 216 -1.36 -13.90 13.48
CA ALA A 216 -1.83 -15.30 13.46
C ALA A 216 -2.16 -15.84 14.86
N TRP A 217 -1.40 -15.42 15.87
CA TRP A 217 -1.60 -15.82 17.27
C TRP A 217 -2.78 -15.09 17.92
N TRP A 218 -3.02 -13.82 17.55
CA TRP A 218 -4.04 -12.96 18.15
C TRP A 218 -5.45 -13.28 17.63
#